data_AF-A0A2V7X9E0-F1
#
_entry.id   AF-A0A2V7X9E0-F1
#
_cell.length_a   1.000
_cell.length_b   1.000
_cell.length_c   1.000
_cell.angle_alpha   90.00
_cell.angle_beta   90.00
_cell.angle_gamma   90.00
#
_symmetry.space_group_name_H-M   'P 1'
#
loop_
_entity.id
_entity.type
_entity.pdbx_description
1 polymer ?
#
loop_
_entity_poly.entity_id
_entity_poly.type
_entity_poly.pdbx_seq_one_letter_code
_entity_poly.pdbx_strand_id
1 'polypeptide(L)'
;MAGALRVHGQPLRAPGRRIDGGAILDLILRPELVRRDDGPSALESARILFEDDAVIAVDKPPGLATVPSADPRRPHLVGLVERLLQSRAAPGPANAVPLGVHQRLDQDTSGV
;
A
#
# COMPACT_ATOMS: atom_id res chain seq x y z
N MET A 1 -7.00 -10.50 16.36
CA MET A 1 -6.78 -11.02 17.73
C MET A 1 -7.57 -10.16 18.70
N ALA A 2 -8.44 -10.76 19.52
CA ALA A 2 -9.03 -10.07 20.67
C ALA A 2 -8.08 -10.18 21.88
N GLY A 3 -7.86 -9.10 22.64
CA GLY A 3 -7.08 -9.13 23.89
C GLY A 3 -5.59 -8.75 23.80
N ALA A 4 -5.13 -8.17 22.70
CA ALA A 4 -3.75 -7.64 22.59
C ALA A 4 -3.53 -6.36 23.42
N LEU A 5 -4.61 -5.68 23.79
CA LEU A 5 -4.61 -4.54 24.68
C LEU A 5 -5.03 -4.99 26.08
N ARG A 6 -4.31 -4.56 27.12
CA ARG A 6 -4.66 -4.77 28.52
C ARG A 6 -4.90 -3.43 29.19
N VAL A 7 -5.83 -3.42 30.15
CA VAL A 7 -6.12 -2.26 31.02
C VAL A 7 -5.81 -2.70 32.44
N HIS A 8 -4.86 -2.03 33.10
CA HIS A 8 -4.37 -2.46 34.42
C HIS A 8 -3.96 -3.95 34.47
N GLY A 9 -3.20 -4.40 33.46
CA GLY A 9 -2.75 -5.80 33.35
C GLY A 9 -3.81 -6.82 32.90
N GLN A 10 -5.09 -6.46 32.82
CA GLN A 10 -6.18 -7.37 32.42
C GLN A 10 -6.52 -7.25 30.92
N PRO A 11 -6.62 -8.36 30.15
CA PRO A 11 -6.95 -8.31 28.72
C PRO A 11 -8.30 -7.63 28.42
N LEU A 12 -8.27 -6.63 27.54
CA LEU A 12 -9.47 -6.00 27.01
C LEU A 12 -10.03 -6.82 25.84
N ARG A 13 -11.19 -7.44 26.05
CA ARG A 13 -11.89 -8.26 25.03
C ARG A 13 -13.10 -7.59 24.41
N ALA A 14 -13.49 -6.41 24.89
CA ALA A 14 -14.64 -5.65 24.41
C ALA A 14 -14.18 -4.37 23.70
N PRO A 15 -14.14 -4.33 22.35
CA PRO A 15 -13.60 -3.20 21.57
C PRO A 15 -14.30 -1.86 21.83
N GLY A 16 -15.59 -1.90 22.22
CA GLY A 16 -16.38 -0.70 22.52
C GLY A 16 -16.40 -0.28 23.99
N ARG A 17 -15.63 -0.94 24.87
CA ARG A 17 -15.61 -0.60 26.30
C ARG A 17 -14.99 0.79 26.47
N ARG A 18 -15.69 1.68 27.17
CA ARG A 18 -15.16 2.97 27.60
C ARG A 18 -14.05 2.77 28.63
N ILE A 19 -13.02 3.59 28.55
CA ILE A 19 -11.85 3.57 29.43
C ILE A 19 -11.75 4.95 30.07
N ASP A 20 -11.46 4.98 31.37
CA ASP A 20 -11.30 6.23 32.11
C ASP A 20 -10.02 6.96 31.68
N GLY A 21 -10.08 8.29 31.66
CA GLY A 21 -8.91 9.12 31.37
C GLY A 21 -7.80 8.86 32.39
N GLY A 22 -6.57 8.66 31.91
CA GLY A 22 -5.41 8.35 32.76
C GLY A 22 -5.20 6.87 33.06
N ALA A 23 -6.05 5.97 32.56
CA ALA A 23 -5.81 4.53 32.67
C ALA A 23 -4.53 4.11 31.94
N ILE A 24 -3.72 3.27 32.59
CA ILE A 24 -2.53 2.68 31.98
C ILE A 24 -2.93 1.48 31.11
N LEU A 25 -2.46 1.50 29.87
CA LEU A 25 -2.72 0.47 28.87
C LEU A 25 -1.42 -0.26 28.53
N ASP A 26 -1.46 -1.59 28.57
CA ASP A 26 -0.36 -2.42 28.07
C ASP A 26 -0.73 -2.98 26.69
N LEU A 27 0.09 -2.69 25.69
CA LEU A 27 -0.08 -3.23 24.35
C LEU A 27 0.94 -4.36 24.12
N ILE A 28 0.44 -5.57 23.85
CA ILE A 28 1.28 -6.69 23.44
C ILE A 28 1.35 -6.69 21.93
N LEU A 29 2.50 -6.26 21.40
CA LEU A 29 2.83 -6.33 19.99
C LEU A 29 3.59 -7.62 19.70
N ARG A 30 3.19 -8.32 18.64
CA ARG A 30 3.98 -9.40 18.02
C ARG A 30 4.61 -8.83 16.75
N PRO A 31 5.89 -8.39 16.78
CA PRO A 31 6.52 -7.71 15.65
C PRO A 31 6.43 -8.50 14.34
N GLU A 32 6.50 -9.83 14.41
CA GLU A 32 6.38 -10.75 13.28
C GLU A 32 5.00 -10.75 12.60
N LEU A 33 3.96 -10.27 13.29
CA LEU A 33 2.61 -10.10 12.72
C LEU A 33 2.33 -8.68 12.26
N VAL A 34 3.23 -7.74 12.54
CA VAL A 34 3.11 -6.38 12.04
C VAL A 34 3.48 -6.44 10.55
N ARG A 35 2.48 -6.39 9.67
CA ARG A 35 2.72 -6.14 8.25
C ARG A 35 3.37 -4.76 8.13
N ARG A 36 4.63 -4.74 7.74
CA ARG A 36 5.28 -3.52 7.32
C ARG A 36 4.89 -3.26 5.86
N ASP A 37 4.64 -2.01 5.54
CA ASP A 37 4.38 -1.59 4.17
C ASP A 37 5.74 -1.46 3.45
N ASP A 38 6.39 -2.60 3.22
CA ASP A 38 7.72 -2.72 2.60
C ASP A 38 7.67 -2.66 1.07
N GLY A 39 6.51 -2.31 0.51
CA GLY A 39 6.33 -2.25 -0.94
C GLY A 39 7.33 -1.29 -1.59
N PRO A 40 7.73 -1.54 -2.85
CA PRO A 40 8.67 -0.69 -3.55
C PRO A 40 8.22 0.78 -3.55
N SER A 41 9.16 1.69 -3.26
CA SER A 41 8.90 3.14 -3.26
C SER A 41 8.92 3.76 -4.65
N ALA A 42 9.49 3.05 -5.64
CA ALA A 42 9.58 3.41 -7.05
C ALA A 42 9.49 2.15 -7.93
N LEU A 43 9.09 2.33 -9.19
CA LEU A 43 9.11 1.28 -10.21
C LEU A 43 10.30 1.48 -11.13
N GLU A 44 11.07 0.42 -11.38
CA GLU A 44 12.15 0.42 -12.35
C GLU A 44 11.60 0.50 -13.78
N SER A 45 12.22 1.33 -14.64
CA SER A 45 11.80 1.44 -16.05
C SER A 45 11.81 0.10 -16.79
N ALA A 46 12.70 -0.82 -16.42
CA ALA A 46 12.81 -2.15 -17.01
C ALA A 46 11.59 -3.06 -16.77
N ARG A 47 10.69 -2.69 -15.85
CA ARG A 47 9.44 -3.42 -15.59
C ARG A 47 8.31 -3.06 -16.55
N ILE A 48 8.46 -2.01 -17.35
CA ILE A 48 7.53 -1.73 -18.44
C ILE A 48 7.87 -2.68 -19.59
N LEU A 49 6.99 -3.65 -19.81
CA LEU A 49 7.14 -4.67 -20.86
C LEU A 49 6.67 -4.16 -22.21
N PHE A 50 5.69 -3.25 -22.21
CA PHE A 50 5.11 -2.64 -23.40
C PHE A 50 4.51 -1.28 -23.04
N GLU A 51 4.62 -0.31 -23.95
CA GLU A 51 4.06 1.05 -23.80
C GLU A 51 3.79 1.62 -25.20
N ASP A 52 2.55 2.03 -25.45
CA ASP A 52 2.14 2.81 -26.63
C ASP A 52 1.13 3.92 -26.24
N ASP A 53 0.53 4.57 -27.24
CA ASP A 53 -0.42 5.67 -27.04
C ASP A 53 -1.74 5.24 -26.36
N ALA A 54 -2.00 3.94 -26.22
CA ALA A 54 -3.25 3.38 -25.73
C ALA A 54 -3.10 2.57 -24.44
N VAL A 55 -2.03 1.78 -24.28
CA VAL A 55 -1.86 0.85 -23.17
C VAL A 55 -0.41 0.72 -22.72
N ILE A 56 -0.27 0.45 -21.43
CA ILE A 56 1.00 0.11 -20.78
C ILE A 56 0.87 -1.27 -20.11
N ALA A 57 1.80 -2.18 -20.39
CA ALA A 57 1.90 -3.49 -19.76
C ALA A 57 3.11 -3.52 -18.84
N VAL A 58 2.90 -3.88 -17.58
CA VAL A 58 3.90 -3.76 -16.52
C VAL A 58 4.09 -5.11 -15.84
N ASP A 59 5.34 -5.57 -15.71
CA ASP A 59 5.71 -6.71 -14.87
C ASP A 59 5.61 -6.32 -13.39
N LYS A 60 4.44 -6.58 -12.80
CA LYS A 60 4.14 -6.25 -11.41
C LYS A 60 4.95 -7.13 -10.46
N PRO A 61 5.70 -6.55 -9.51
CA PRO A 61 6.33 -7.33 -8.45
C PRO A 61 5.29 -7.91 -7.47
N PRO A 62 5.59 -9.03 -6.78
CA PRO A 62 4.78 -9.50 -5.67
C PRO A 62 4.90 -8.53 -4.48
N GLY A 63 3.95 -8.56 -3.56
CA GLY A 63 3.90 -7.68 -2.39
C GLY A 63 3.39 -6.26 -2.67
N LEU A 64 3.01 -5.95 -3.92
CA LEU A 64 2.53 -4.63 -4.34
C LEU A 64 1.06 -4.71 -4.78
N ALA A 65 0.19 -3.94 -4.13
CA ALA A 65 -1.20 -3.83 -4.56
C ALA A 65 -1.30 -3.15 -5.93
N THR A 66 -2.23 -3.60 -6.79
CA THR A 66 -2.43 -2.97 -8.12
C THR A 66 -2.94 -1.52 -7.97
N VAL A 67 -3.95 -1.32 -7.11
CA VAL A 67 -4.68 -0.05 -6.92
C VAL A 67 -4.51 0.48 -5.48
N PRO A 68 -4.80 1.76 -5.22
CA PRO A 68 -4.73 2.33 -3.87
C PRO A 68 -5.54 1.52 -2.85
N SER A 69 -5.02 1.47 -1.63
CA SER A 69 -5.75 0.93 -0.47
C SER A 69 -6.45 2.04 0.31
N ALA A 70 -7.22 1.68 1.35
CA ALA A 70 -7.78 2.67 2.27
C ALA A 70 -6.72 3.46 3.05
N ASP A 71 -5.51 2.91 3.21
CA ASP A 71 -4.37 3.66 3.75
C ASP A 71 -3.64 4.36 2.58
N PRO A 72 -3.66 5.70 2.52
CA PRO A 72 -3.06 6.46 1.42
C PRO A 72 -1.53 6.41 1.41
N ARG A 73 -0.91 5.94 2.50
CA ARG A 73 0.56 5.84 2.61
C ARG A 73 1.09 4.57 1.94
N ARG A 74 0.22 3.62 1.62
CA ARG A 74 0.62 2.34 1.02
C ARG A 74 0.95 2.51 -0.46
N PRO A 75 2.13 2.08 -0.92
CA PRO A 75 2.45 2.09 -2.34
C PRO A 75 1.54 1.13 -3.10
N HIS A 76 1.24 1.48 -4.35
CA HIS A 76 0.48 0.65 -5.28
C HIS A 76 0.99 0.88 -6.70
N LEU A 77 0.83 -0.12 -7.57
CA LEU A 77 1.40 -0.13 -8.91
C LEU A 77 1.03 1.12 -9.72
N VAL A 78 -0.26 1.46 -9.78
CA VAL A 78 -0.74 2.63 -10.54
C VAL A 78 0.03 3.91 -10.18
N GLY A 79 0.17 4.20 -8.88
CA GLY A 79 0.86 5.40 -8.41
C GLY A 79 2.38 5.34 -8.58
N LEU A 80 2.96 4.14 -8.72
CA LEU A 80 4.37 4.02 -9.12
C LEU A 80 4.54 4.32 -10.60
N VAL A 81 3.64 3.82 -11.45
CA VAL A 81 3.67 4.04 -12.90
C VAL A 81 3.42 5.52 -13.22
N GLU A 82 2.42 6.15 -12.60
CA GLU A 82 2.15 7.59 -12.76
C GLU A 82 3.39 8.43 -12.41
N ARG A 83 4.05 8.14 -11.29
CA ARG A 83 5.29 8.82 -10.90
C ARG A 83 6.43 8.57 -11.88
N LEU A 84 6.56 7.35 -12.39
CA LEU A 84 7.56 7.02 -13.40
C LEU A 84 7.32 7.79 -14.70
N LEU A 85 6.09 7.83 -15.22
CA LEU A 85 5.73 8.59 -16.41
C LEU A 85 5.96 10.09 -16.20
N GLN A 86 5.58 10.62 -15.03
CA GLN A 86 5.84 12.02 -14.68
C GLN A 86 7.34 12.34 -14.69
N SER A 87 8.19 11.40 -14.25
CA SER A 87 9.64 11.60 -14.24
C SER A 87 10.27 11.61 -15.64
N ARG A 88 9.58 11.04 -16.64
CA ARG A 88 10.00 11.05 -18.07
C ARG A 88 9.51 12.28 -18.82
N ALA A 89 8.44 12.92 -18.35
CA ALA A 89 7.87 14.09 -19.00
C ALA A 89 8.83 15.30 -18.94
N ALA A 90 8.83 16.13 -19.99
CA ALA A 90 9.60 17.36 -20.00
C ALA A 90 9.15 18.31 -18.87
N PRO A 91 10.05 19.14 -18.30
CA PRO A 91 9.69 20.11 -17.27
C PRO A 91 8.60 21.07 -17.78
N GLY A 92 7.42 21.00 -17.16
CA GLY A 92 6.25 21.81 -17.49
C GLY A 92 5.03 21.35 -16.69
N PRO A 93 3.88 22.03 -16.80
CA PRO A 93 2.62 21.53 -16.24
C PRO A 93 2.16 20.32 -17.05
N ALA A 94 2.84 19.19 -16.87
CA ALA A 94 2.36 17.90 -17.33
C ALA A 94 1.18 17.56 -16.41
N ASN A 95 -0.03 17.71 -16.94
CA ASN A 95 -1.22 17.17 -16.31
C ASN A 95 -0.98 15.67 -16.18
N ALA A 96 -0.94 15.15 -14.94
CA ALA A 96 -0.88 13.71 -14.71
C ALA A 96 -2.05 13.09 -15.49
N VAL A 97 -1.73 12.28 -16.49
CA VAL A 97 -2.76 11.55 -17.24
C VAL A 97 -3.23 10.42 -16.31
N PRO A 98 -4.48 10.47 -15.83
CA PRO A 98 -4.97 9.42 -14.94
C PRO A 98 -4.96 8.08 -15.67
N LEU A 99 -4.32 7.08 -15.08
CA LEU A 99 -4.25 5.74 -15.67
C LEU A 99 -5.50 4.94 -15.33
N GLY A 100 -6.09 4.31 -16.34
CA GLY A 100 -7.12 3.29 -16.18
C GLY A 100 -6.50 1.93 -15.90
N VAL A 101 -7.11 1.14 -15.00
CA VAL A 101 -6.71 -0.25 -14.76
C VAL A 101 -7.62 -1.19 -15.54
N HIS A 102 -7.05 -1.91 -16.49
CA HIS A 102 -7.79 -2.92 -17.26
C HIS A 102 -8.05 -4.20 -16.43
N GLN A 103 -7.02 -4.72 -15.74
CA GLN A 103 -7.12 -5.89 -14.89
C GLN A 103 -6.28 -5.72 -13.62
N ARG A 104 -6.72 -6.35 -12.53
CA ARG A 104 -6.00 -6.37 -11.25
C ARG A 104 -5.34 -7.72 -11.02
N LEU A 105 -4.14 -7.68 -10.47
CA LEU A 105 -3.49 -8.80 -9.81
C LEU A 105 -3.56 -8.62 -8.28
N ASP A 106 -3.68 -9.73 -7.56
CA ASP A 106 -3.59 -9.72 -6.09
C ASP A 106 -2.23 -9.21 -5.64
N GLN A 107 -2.16 -8.73 -4.39
CA GLN A 107 -0.95 -8.12 -3.84
C GLN A 107 0.29 -9.00 -4.03
N ASP A 108 0.17 -10.30 -3.73
CA ASP A 108 1.28 -11.24 -3.76
C ASP A 108 1.43 -11.97 -5.11
N THR A 109 0.53 -11.73 -6.07
CA THR A 109 0.63 -12.26 -7.45
C THR A 109 1.55 -11.36 -8.27
N SER A 110 2.51 -11.93 -9.01
CA SER A 110 3.43 -11.20 -9.89
C SER A 110 3.13 -11.44 -11.36
N GLY A 111 3.67 -10.59 -12.24
CA GLY A 111 3.53 -10.71 -13.70
C GLY A 111 2.72 -9.57 -14.31
N VAL A 112 2.20 -9.80 -15.52
CA VAL A 112 1.44 -8.84 -16.32
C VAL A 112 -0.07 -9.05 -16.18
#